data_AF-A0A1Z8WST6-F1
#
_entry.id   AF-A0A1Z8WST6-F1
#
_cell.length_a   1.000
_cell.length_b   1.000
_cell.length_c   1.000
_cell.angle_alpha   90.00
_cell.angle_beta   90.00
_cell.angle_gamma   90.00
#
_symmetry.space_group_name_H-M   'P 1'
#
loop_
_entity.id
_entity.type
_entity.pdbx_description
1 polymer ?
#
loop_
_entity_poly.entity_id
_entity_poly.type
_entity_poly.pdbx_seq_one_letter_code
_entity_poly.pdbx_strand_id
1 'polypeptide(L)'
;MDLKNIKLADWVFVIVETIIIAFGLFTIIGSQLDKSEAKRRKFEEATSITQQMYFQELQLLASIEMIFGALILVLASIFVFIYFKIIKK
;
A
#
# COMPACT_ATOMS: atom_id res chain seq x y z
N MET A 1 7.40 -18.20 21.35
CA MET A 1 7.49 -19.47 20.60
C MET A 1 8.97 -19.76 20.42
N ASP A 2 9.43 -20.93 20.84
CA ASP A 2 10.86 -21.29 20.79
C ASP A 2 11.32 -21.30 19.31
N LEU A 3 12.28 -20.43 18.95
CA LEU A 3 12.70 -20.23 17.55
C LEU A 3 13.23 -21.52 16.90
N LYS A 4 13.66 -22.49 17.71
CA LYS A 4 14.12 -23.80 17.26
C LYS A 4 13.03 -24.70 16.64
N ASN A 5 11.75 -24.40 16.84
CA ASN A 5 10.63 -25.26 16.41
C ASN A 5 9.76 -24.63 15.29
N ILE A 6 10.24 -23.60 14.61
CA ILE A 6 9.53 -22.97 13.49
C ILE A 6 9.67 -23.86 12.23
N LYS A 7 8.54 -24.31 11.66
CA LYS A 7 8.54 -25.13 10.44
C LYS A 7 8.94 -24.27 9.24
N LEU A 8 9.54 -24.89 8.21
CA LEU A 8 9.89 -24.19 6.96
C LEU A 8 8.70 -23.42 6.36
N ALA A 9 7.49 -23.99 6.46
CA ALA A 9 6.26 -23.35 5.99
C ALA A 9 5.97 -22.00 6.67
N ASP A 10 6.33 -21.86 7.95
CA ASP A 10 6.15 -20.61 8.69
C ASP A 10 7.11 -19.53 8.21
N TRP A 11 8.36 -19.90 7.91
CA TRP A 11 9.35 -18.99 7.35
C TRP A 11 8.93 -18.50 5.96
N VAL A 12 8.47 -19.41 5.11
CA VAL A 12 7.95 -19.05 3.78
C VAL A 12 6.76 -18.10 3.92
N PHE A 13 5.83 -18.38 4.84
CA PHE A 13 4.69 -17.50 5.09
C PHE A 13 5.12 -16.09 5.52
N VAL A 14 6.05 -15.97 6.48
CA VAL A 14 6.56 -14.68 6.96
C VAL A 14 7.26 -13.90 5.85
N ILE A 15 8.04 -14.57 4.98
CA ILE A 15 8.71 -13.92 3.85
C ILE A 15 7.67 -13.37 2.86
N VAL A 16 6.68 -14.17 2.47
CA VAL A 16 5.61 -13.74 1.55
C VAL A 16 4.84 -12.57 2.14
N GLU A 17 4.47 -12.65 3.42
CA GLU A 17 3.76 -11.57 4.11
C GLU A 17 4.58 -10.28 4.12
N THR A 18 5.87 -10.37 4.39
CA THR A 18 6.77 -9.21 4.38
C THR A 18 6.81 -8.54 3.02
N ILE A 19 6.83 -9.31 1.93
CA ILE A 19 6.79 -8.79 0.56
C ILE A 19 5.46 -8.06 0.29
N ILE A 20 4.34 -8.64 0.71
CA ILE A 20 3.01 -8.03 0.54
C ILE A 20 2.91 -6.71 1.31
N ILE A 21 3.39 -6.68 2.56
CA ILE A 21 3.43 -5.45 3.37
C ILE A 21 4.31 -4.39 2.71
N ALA A 22 5.52 -4.76 2.27
CA ALA A 22 6.42 -3.85 1.59
C ALA A 22 5.78 -3.25 0.32
N PHE A 23 5.08 -4.07 -0.47
CA PHE A 23 4.35 -3.62 -1.65
C PHE A 23 3.20 -2.67 -1.32
N GLY A 24 2.42 -2.98 -0.28
CA GLY A 24 1.34 -2.10 0.21
C GLY A 24 1.87 -0.74 0.65
N LEU A 25 2.95 -0.72 1.45
CA LEU A 25 3.61 0.50 1.89
C LEU A 25 4.21 1.30 0.72
N PHE A 26 4.87 0.62 -0.22
CA PHE A 26 5.42 1.25 -1.42
C PHE A 26 4.33 1.97 -2.22
N THR A 27 3.19 1.31 -2.43
CA THR A 27 2.03 1.90 -3.13
C THR A 27 1.48 3.12 -2.39
N ILE A 28 1.36 3.07 -1.06
CA ILE A 28 0.91 4.22 -0.25
C ILE A 28 1.88 5.39 -0.36
N ILE A 29 3.18 5.16 -0.22
CA ILE A 29 4.18 6.23 -0.24
C ILE A 29 4.26 6.85 -1.64
N GLY A 30 4.33 6.03 -2.69
CA GLY A 30 4.36 6.50 -4.08
C GLY A 30 3.15 7.37 -4.41
N SER A 31 1.96 6.88 -4.10
CA SER A 31 0.72 7.64 -4.33
C SER A 31 0.62 8.93 -3.50
N GLN A 32 1.18 8.99 -2.29
CA GLN A 32 1.26 10.25 -1.54
C GLN A 32 2.16 11.27 -2.22
N LEU A 33 3.30 10.84 -2.78
CA LEU A 33 4.21 11.70 -3.54
C LEU A 33 3.53 12.22 -4.80
N ASP A 34 2.90 11.34 -5.58
CA ASP A 34 2.21 11.71 -6.82
C ASP A 34 1.05 12.67 -6.56
N LYS A 35 0.27 12.43 -5.49
CA LYS A 35 -0.80 13.33 -5.06
C LYS A 35 -0.25 14.71 -4.68
N SER A 36 0.85 14.75 -3.93
CA SER A 36 1.49 16.00 -3.50
C SER A 36 2.01 16.78 -4.70
N GLU A 37 2.65 16.09 -5.64
CA GLU A 37 3.16 16.71 -6.87
C GLU A 37 2.04 17.23 -7.76
N ALA A 38 1.01 16.43 -8.01
CA ALA A 38 -0.15 16.88 -8.79
C ALA A 38 -0.86 18.06 -8.13
N LYS A 39 -0.86 18.13 -6.78
CA LYS A 39 -1.31 19.31 -6.05
C LYS A 39 -0.42 20.53 -6.31
N ARG A 40 0.91 20.40 -6.20
CA ARG A 40 1.85 21.49 -6.50
C ARG A 40 1.64 22.03 -7.91
N ARG A 41 1.66 21.16 -8.93
CA ARG A 41 1.52 21.56 -10.33
C ARG A 41 0.16 22.22 -10.63
N LYS A 42 -0.92 21.78 -9.98
CA LYS A 42 -2.23 22.45 -10.07
C LYS A 42 -2.19 23.91 -9.61
N PHE A 43 -1.44 24.22 -8.55
CA PHE A 43 -1.39 25.57 -7.98
C PHE A 43 -0.31 26.45 -8.62
N GLU A 44 0.83 25.88 -8.99
CA GLU A 44 2.01 26.63 -9.44
C GLU A 44 2.15 26.68 -10.96
N GLU A 45 1.69 25.65 -11.69
CA GLU A 45 1.98 25.48 -13.12
C GLU A 45 0.73 25.58 -14.01
N ALA A 46 -0.47 25.41 -13.46
CA ALA A 46 -1.69 25.39 -14.26
C ALA A 46 -2.13 26.80 -14.71
N THR A 47 -2.05 27.06 -16.01
CA THR A 47 -2.43 28.35 -16.62
C THR A 47 -3.86 28.35 -17.18
N SER A 48 -4.53 27.20 -17.22
CA SER A 48 -5.89 27.06 -17.75
C SER A 48 -6.75 26.10 -16.91
N ILE A 49 -8.07 26.22 -17.05
CA ILE A 49 -9.05 25.33 -16.39
C ILE A 49 -8.80 23.87 -16.78
N THR A 50 -8.49 23.61 -18.05
CA THR A 50 -8.19 22.25 -18.55
C THR A 50 -6.99 21.64 -17.82
N GLN A 51 -5.91 22.40 -17.63
CA GLN A 51 -4.75 21.92 -16.88
C GLN A 51 -5.07 21.70 -15.40
N GLN A 52 -5.87 22.58 -14.79
CA GLN A 52 -6.31 22.40 -13.40
C GLN A 52 -7.15 21.13 -13.21
N MET A 53 -8.03 20.81 -14.16
CA MET A 53 -8.81 19.56 -14.14
C MET A 53 -7.91 18.34 -14.30
N TYR A 54 -6.95 18.37 -15.24
CA TYR A 54 -5.99 17.28 -15.43
C TYR A 54 -5.21 16.95 -14.14
N PHE A 55 -4.64 17.97 -13.48
CA PHE A 55 -3.93 17.75 -12.22
C PHE A 55 -4.85 17.32 -11.08
N GLN A 56 -6.13 17.69 -11.11
CA GLN A 56 -7.12 17.20 -10.15
C GLN A 56 -7.45 15.72 -10.37
N GLU A 57 -7.52 15.25 -11.61
CA GLU A 57 -7.69 13.83 -11.93
C GLU A 57 -6.48 13.01 -11.46
N LEU A 58 -5.25 13.51 -11.66
CA LEU A 58 -4.04 12.87 -11.14
C LEU A 58 -4.05 12.77 -9.60
N GLN A 59 -4.47 13.83 -8.90
CA GLN A 59 -4.65 13.77 -7.44
C GLN A 59 -5.69 12.74 -7.00
N LEU A 60 -6.77 12.58 -7.78
CA LEU A 60 -7.81 11.60 -7.50
C LEU A 60 -7.28 10.18 -7.72
N LEU A 61 -6.60 9.91 -8.84
CA LEU A 61 -6.00 8.62 -9.13
C LEU A 61 -5.00 8.20 -8.05
N ALA A 62 -4.10 9.11 -7.67
CA ALA A 62 -3.17 8.87 -6.58
C ALA A 62 -3.90 8.62 -5.24
N SER A 63 -5.00 9.30 -4.97
CA SER A 63 -5.81 9.01 -3.77
C SER A 63 -6.42 7.61 -3.79
N ILE A 64 -6.85 7.13 -4.96
CA ILE A 64 -7.39 5.78 -5.15
C ILE A 64 -6.29 4.74 -4.92
N GLU A 65 -5.09 4.94 -5.50
CA GLU A 65 -3.95 4.05 -5.30
C GLU A 65 -3.52 3.96 -3.83
N MET A 66 -3.55 5.08 -3.11
CA MET A 66 -3.29 5.11 -1.67
C MET A 66 -4.28 4.23 -0.90
N ILE A 67 -5.57 4.28 -1.25
CA ILE A 67 -6.61 3.43 -0.64
C ILE A 67 -6.35 1.96 -0.98
N PHE A 68 -5.98 1.64 -2.22
CA PHE A 68 -5.61 0.27 -2.61
C PHE A 68 -4.43 -0.25 -1.79
N GLY A 69 -3.37 0.55 -1.62
CA GLY A 69 -2.24 0.19 -0.77
C GLY A 69 -2.65 -0.07 0.68
N ALA A 70 -3.54 0.75 1.25
CA ALA A 70 -4.08 0.52 2.59
C ALA A 70 -4.91 -0.77 2.69
N LEU A 71 -5.73 -1.07 1.68
CA LEU A 71 -6.52 -2.29 1.61
C LEU A 71 -5.63 -3.55 1.59
N ILE A 72 -4.51 -3.51 0.85
CA ILE A 72 -3.51 -4.58 0.83
C ILE A 72 -2.99 -4.85 2.24
N LEU A 73 -2.64 -3.81 3.00
CA LEU A 73 -2.12 -3.96 4.37
C LEU A 73 -3.15 -4.56 5.34
N VAL A 74 -4.43 -4.17 5.21
CA VAL A 74 -5.51 -4.73 6.01
C VAL A 74 -5.69 -6.22 5.70
N LEU A 75 -5.71 -6.59 4.42
CA LEU A 75 -5.85 -7.98 4.00
C LEU A 75 -4.66 -8.84 4.45
N ALA A 76 -3.44 -8.31 4.32
CA ALA A 76 -2.21 -8.96 4.80
C ALA A 76 -2.31 -9.26 6.32
N SER A 77 -2.73 -8.26 7.11
CA SER A 77 -2.97 -8.42 8.55
C SER A 77 -4.01 -9.50 8.88
N ILE A 78 -5.09 -9.59 8.09
CA ILE A 78 -6.11 -10.65 8.24
C ILE A 78 -5.51 -12.02 7.93
N PHE A 79 -4.69 -12.14 6.88
CA PHE A 79 -4.02 -13.40 6.54
C PHE A 79 -3.08 -13.87 7.66
N VAL A 80 -2.30 -12.96 8.25
CA VAL A 80 -1.46 -13.27 9.41
C VAL A 80 -2.29 -13.80 10.57
N PHE A 81 -3.39 -13.11 10.88
CA PHE A 81 -4.30 -13.55 11.94
C PHE A 81 -4.83 -14.97 11.69
N ILE A 82 -5.36 -15.23 10.49
CA ILE A 82 -5.88 -16.56 10.12
C ILE A 82 -4.79 -17.63 10.22
N TYR A 83 -3.60 -17.36 9.66
CA TYR A 83 -2.51 -18.33 9.64
C TYR A 83 -2.07 -18.73 11.05
N PHE A 84 -1.77 -17.77 11.92
CA PHE A 84 -1.25 -18.08 13.25
C PHE A 84 -2.32 -18.48 14.26
N LYS A 85 -3.55 -17.97 14.17
CA LYS A 85 -4.61 -18.25 15.17
C LYS A 85 -5.51 -19.42 14.80
N ILE A 86 -5.70 -19.69 13.51
CA ILE A 86 -6.64 -20.71 13.04
C ILE A 86 -5.88 -21.94 12.54
N ILE A 87 -4.89 -21.75 11.67
CA ILE A 87 -4.20 -22.86 11.01
C ILE A 87 -3.10 -23.44 11.91
N LYS A 88 -2.19 -22.59 12.38
CA LYS A 88 -0.97 -22.99 13.11
C LYS A 88 -1.16 -23.09 14.63
N LYS A 89 -2.39 -23.38 15.08
CA LYS A 89 -2.84 -23.36 16.48
C LYS A 89 -1.80 -23.85 17.50
#